data_AF-A0A7D5M794-F1
#
_entry.id   AF-A0A7D5M794-F1
#
_cell.length_a   1.000
_cell.length_b   1.000
_cell.length_c   1.000
_cell.angle_alpha   90.00
_cell.angle_beta   90.00
_cell.angle_gamma   90.00
#
_symmetry.space_group_name_H-M   'P 1'
#
loop_
_entity.id
_entity.type
_entity.pdbx_description
1 polymer ?
#
loop_
_entity_poly.entity_id
_entity_poly.type
_entity_poly.pdbx_seq_one_letter_code
_entity_poly.pdbx_strand_id
1 'polypeptide(L)'
;MSEEDSELERLKAKRLAEMQKNISTKQNVEPTPDAEKEKVTENPRDSLIKILGFRGLEVLQNAESQFPNETKMIIEKLSELIKTGEINESIDGGKLLTLFRSVGINVRMATKINVEQDGKFVSLTDKLSNQPSDDGDE
;
A
#
# COMPACT_ATOMS: atom_id res chain seq x y z
N MET A 1 -3.67 9.34 65.65
CA MET A 1 -3.44 9.02 64.24
C MET A 1 -2.24 9.83 63.80
N SER A 2 -1.11 9.17 63.55
CA SER A 2 0.20 9.83 63.35
C SER A 2 0.22 10.60 62.02
N GLU A 3 0.97 11.70 61.94
CA GLU A 3 1.12 12.50 60.70
C GLU A 3 1.62 11.66 59.51
N GLU A 4 2.38 10.60 59.80
CA GLU A 4 2.88 9.60 58.84
C GLU A 4 1.75 8.86 58.10
N ASP A 5 0.61 8.61 58.75
CA ASP A 5 -0.53 7.93 58.12
C ASP A 5 -1.23 8.85 57.10
N SER A 6 -1.27 10.15 57.36
CA SER A 6 -1.87 11.14 56.46
C SER A 6 -1.03 11.36 55.20
N GLU A 7 0.30 11.32 55.33
CA GLU A 7 1.21 11.43 54.20
C GLU A 7 1.17 10.17 53.32
N LEU A 8 1.11 8.98 53.93
CA LEU A 8 0.91 7.72 53.22
C LEU A 8 -0.41 7.68 52.45
N GLU A 9 -1.48 8.22 53.01
CA GLU A 9 -2.79 8.28 52.37
C GLU A 9 -2.79 9.22 51.15
N ARG A 10 -2.11 10.38 51.27
CA ARG A 10 -1.90 11.31 50.14
C ARG A 10 -1.07 10.69 49.02
N LEU A 11 -0.01 9.95 49.35
CA LEU A 11 0.82 9.24 48.37
C LEU A 11 0.03 8.15 47.63
N LYS A 12 -0.82 7.39 48.34
CA LYS A 12 -1.72 6.39 47.73
C LYS A 12 -2.75 7.04 46.81
N ALA A 13 -3.37 8.13 47.24
CA ALA A 13 -4.35 8.88 46.43
C ALA A 13 -3.73 9.42 45.13
N LYS A 14 -2.52 9.98 45.21
CA LYS A 14 -1.79 10.48 44.03
C LYS A 14 -1.48 9.36 43.02
N ARG A 15 -1.06 8.19 43.51
CA ARG A 15 -0.72 7.04 42.66
C ARG A 15 -1.96 6.39 42.04
N LEU A 16 -3.08 6.35 42.76
CA LEU A 16 -4.37 5.92 42.23
C LEU A 16 -4.86 6.85 41.11
N ALA A 17 -4.75 8.17 41.29
CA ALA A 17 -5.12 9.13 40.25
C ALA A 17 -4.25 9.03 38.99
N GLU A 18 -2.95 8.76 39.15
CA GLU A 18 -2.02 8.54 38.04
C GLU A 18 -2.30 7.23 37.28
N MET A 19 -2.62 6.15 38.00
CA MET A 19 -3.08 4.89 37.38
C MET A 19 -4.39 5.08 36.63
N GLN A 20 -5.38 5.78 37.20
CA GLN A 20 -6.66 6.08 36.55
C GLN A 20 -6.45 6.88 35.26
N LYS A 21 -5.60 7.93 35.29
CA LYS A 21 -5.26 8.70 34.08
C LYS A 21 -4.64 7.83 33.00
N ASN A 22 -3.68 6.97 33.36
CA ASN A 22 -3.04 6.06 32.41
C ASN A 22 -4.02 5.04 31.81
N ILE A 23 -4.98 4.56 32.61
CA ILE A 23 -6.04 3.66 32.14
C ILE A 23 -6.99 4.41 31.18
N SER A 24 -7.41 5.64 31.48
CA SER A 24 -8.27 6.43 30.58
C SER A 24 -7.59 6.81 29.25
N THR A 25 -6.28 7.06 29.23
CA THR A 25 -5.54 7.24 27.97
C THR A 25 -5.42 5.95 27.15
N LYS A 26 -5.47 4.78 27.79
CA LYS A 26 -5.41 3.47 27.10
C LYS A 26 -6.81 2.92 26.73
N GLN A 27 -7.85 3.27 27.49
CA GLN A 27 -9.25 2.93 27.20
C GLN A 27 -9.93 3.84 26.16
N ASN A 28 -9.22 4.85 25.64
CA ASN A 28 -9.58 5.45 24.34
C ASN A 28 -9.25 4.52 23.15
N VAL A 29 -8.81 3.29 23.41
CA VAL A 29 -8.61 2.23 22.42
C VAL A 29 -9.20 0.91 22.95
N GLU A 30 -10.52 0.86 23.15
CA GLU A 30 -11.27 -0.41 23.10
C GLU A 30 -12.58 -0.22 22.30
N PRO A 31 -13.04 -1.27 21.59
CA PRO A 31 -13.88 -1.15 20.41
C PRO A 31 -15.34 -0.97 20.80
N THR A 32 -15.93 0.15 20.41
CA THR A 32 -17.39 0.32 20.42
C THR A 32 -17.98 -0.50 19.26
N PRO A 33 -18.98 -1.38 19.50
CA PRO A 33 -19.73 -2.04 18.42
C PRO A 33 -20.64 -1.09 17.63
N ASP A 34 -20.78 0.17 18.06
CA ASP A 34 -21.61 1.18 17.42
C ASP A 34 -20.84 2.49 17.22
N ALA A 35 -19.65 2.40 16.61
CA ALA A 35 -19.06 3.57 15.94
C ALA A 35 -19.77 3.73 14.60
N GLU A 36 -20.91 4.42 14.65
CA GLU A 36 -21.49 5.10 13.50
C GLU A 36 -20.37 5.70 12.65
N LYS A 37 -20.13 5.11 11.46
CA LYS A 37 -19.58 5.74 10.26
C LYS A 37 -18.88 7.06 10.55
N GLU A 38 -17.75 7.01 11.25
CA GLU A 38 -16.76 8.06 11.12
C GLU A 38 -16.37 7.96 9.66
N LYS A 39 -16.96 8.82 8.84
CA LYS A 39 -16.44 9.16 7.53
C LYS A 39 -15.10 9.83 7.79
N VAL A 40 -14.11 9.06 8.26
CA VAL A 40 -12.72 9.31 7.92
C VAL A 40 -12.80 9.38 6.41
N THR A 41 -12.67 10.58 5.88
CA THR A 41 -12.56 10.80 4.45
C THR A 41 -11.33 10.03 4.02
N GLU A 42 -11.53 8.74 3.70
CA GLU A 42 -10.45 7.86 3.32
C GLU A 42 -9.77 8.54 2.15
N ASN A 43 -8.46 8.75 2.31
CA ASN A 43 -7.66 9.34 1.26
C ASN A 43 -7.89 8.50 0.00
N PRO A 44 -8.15 9.13 -1.17
CA PRO A 44 -8.43 8.39 -2.40
C PRO A 44 -7.42 7.29 -2.69
N ARG A 45 -6.14 7.55 -2.36
CA ARG A 45 -5.04 6.61 -2.49
C ARG A 45 -5.20 5.38 -1.59
N ASP A 46 -5.62 5.57 -0.34
CA ASP A 46 -5.74 4.48 0.64
C ASP A 46 -6.87 3.53 0.25
N SER A 47 -7.99 4.04 -0.28
CA SER A 47 -9.06 3.20 -0.81
C SER A 47 -8.58 2.34 -1.97
N LEU A 48 -7.72 2.86 -2.85
CA LEU A 48 -7.14 2.10 -3.96
C LEU A 48 -6.17 1.03 -3.46
N ILE A 49 -5.25 1.37 -2.54
CA ILE A 49 -4.23 0.43 -2.00
C ILE A 49 -4.88 -0.83 -1.43
N LYS A 50 -6.04 -0.72 -0.77
CA LYS A 50 -6.77 -1.86 -0.19
C LYS A 50 -7.18 -2.92 -1.20
N ILE A 51 -7.41 -2.55 -2.47
CA ILE A 51 -7.86 -3.46 -3.51
C ILE A 51 -6.75 -3.84 -4.51
N LEU A 52 -5.54 -3.27 -4.38
CA LEU A 52 -4.45 -3.58 -5.28
C LEU A 52 -3.98 -5.03 -5.10
N GLY A 53 -3.89 -5.75 -6.21
CA GLY A 53 -3.36 -7.09 -6.29
C GLY A 53 -1.85 -7.14 -6.53
N PHE A 54 -1.39 -8.27 -7.07
CA PHE A 54 0.03 -8.52 -7.35
C PHE A 54 0.68 -7.37 -8.12
N ARG A 55 1.77 -6.82 -7.56
CA ARG A 55 2.54 -5.69 -8.11
C ARG A 55 1.75 -4.39 -8.36
N GLY A 56 0.51 -4.28 -7.87
CA GLY A 56 -0.30 -3.07 -8.05
C GLY A 56 0.34 -1.83 -7.39
N LEU A 57 0.87 -2.00 -6.18
CA LEU A 57 1.55 -0.91 -5.45
C LEU A 57 2.78 -0.39 -6.20
N GLU A 58 3.59 -1.27 -6.77
CA GLU A 58 4.79 -0.92 -7.54
C GLU A 58 4.42 -0.07 -8.77
N VAL A 59 3.38 -0.50 -9.50
CA VAL A 59 2.88 0.24 -10.65
C VAL A 59 2.35 1.60 -10.24
N LEU A 60 1.56 1.66 -9.17
CA LEU A 60 1.00 2.92 -8.66
C LEU A 60 2.10 3.91 -8.27
N GLN A 61 3.10 3.46 -7.51
CA GLN A 61 4.24 4.30 -7.11
C GLN A 61 5.04 4.81 -8.31
N ASN A 62 5.29 3.94 -9.30
CA ASN A 62 5.98 4.35 -10.53
C ASN A 62 5.15 5.37 -11.33
N ALA A 63 3.82 5.21 -11.37
CA ALA A 63 2.93 6.17 -12.00
C ALA A 63 2.93 7.52 -11.27
N GLU A 64 2.81 7.51 -9.93
CA GLU A 64 2.87 8.72 -9.10
C GLU A 64 4.19 9.48 -9.28
N SER A 65 5.30 8.76 -9.42
CA SER A 65 6.63 9.34 -9.62
C SER A 65 6.84 9.90 -11.03
N GLN A 66 6.40 9.18 -12.06
CA GLN A 66 6.64 9.55 -13.47
C GLN A 66 5.60 10.54 -14.02
N PHE A 67 4.35 10.47 -13.54
CA PHE A 67 3.19 11.22 -14.05
C PHE A 67 2.31 11.71 -12.87
N PRO A 68 2.80 12.63 -12.03
CA PRO A 68 2.14 12.97 -10.76
C PRO A 68 0.76 13.60 -10.93
N ASN A 69 0.58 14.47 -11.92
CA ASN A 69 -0.68 15.20 -12.12
C ASN A 69 -1.77 14.29 -12.70
N GLU A 70 -1.39 13.51 -13.72
CA GLU A 70 -2.27 12.60 -14.44
C GLU A 70 -2.67 11.43 -13.52
N THR A 71 -1.70 10.88 -12.78
CA THR A 71 -1.96 9.78 -11.84
C THR A 71 -2.88 10.21 -10.72
N LYS A 72 -2.75 11.44 -10.20
CA LYS A 72 -3.65 11.97 -9.17
C LYS A 72 -5.12 11.95 -9.63
N MET A 73 -5.40 12.41 -10.85
CA MET A 73 -6.75 12.40 -11.41
C MET A 73 -7.31 10.97 -11.52
N ILE A 74 -6.48 10.02 -11.91
CA ILE A 74 -6.86 8.61 -12.05
C ILE A 74 -7.13 7.98 -10.67
N ILE A 75 -6.31 8.27 -9.66
CA ILE A 75 -6.52 7.79 -8.28
C ILE A 75 -7.85 8.31 -7.74
N GLU A 76 -8.17 9.59 -7.94
CA GLU A 76 -9.44 10.17 -7.51
C GLU A 76 -10.63 9.47 -8.17
N LYS A 77 -10.56 9.22 -9.48
CA LYS A 77 -11.61 8.51 -10.22
C LYS A 77 -11.75 7.05 -9.83
N LEU A 78 -10.64 6.33 -9.66
CA LEU A 78 -10.67 4.95 -9.18
C LEU A 78 -11.25 4.87 -7.77
N SER A 79 -10.89 5.80 -6.87
CA SER A 79 -11.47 5.85 -5.52
C SER A 79 -12.98 6.06 -5.56
N GLU A 80 -13.48 6.91 -6.45
CA GLU A 80 -14.91 7.12 -6.67
C GLU A 80 -15.61 5.82 -7.09
N LEU A 81 -15.07 5.12 -8.09
CA LEU A 81 -15.62 3.84 -8.59
C LEU A 81 -15.59 2.70 -7.57
N ILE A 82 -14.58 2.70 -6.70
CA ILE A 82 -14.51 1.74 -5.57
C ILE A 82 -15.59 2.05 -4.53
N LYS A 83 -15.79 3.35 -4.23
CA LYS A 83 -16.82 3.79 -3.27
C LYS A 83 -18.24 3.56 -3.79
N THR A 84 -18.48 3.66 -5.10
CA THR A 84 -19.78 3.33 -5.70
C THR A 84 -20.02 1.82 -5.80
N GLY A 85 -18.98 1.01 -5.64
CA GLY A 85 -19.05 -0.44 -5.78
C GLY A 85 -19.15 -0.89 -7.24
N GLU A 86 -18.76 -0.05 -8.20
CA GLU A 86 -18.59 -0.46 -9.59
C GLU A 86 -17.34 -1.34 -9.75
N ILE A 87 -16.31 -1.07 -8.96
CA ILE A 87 -15.10 -1.88 -8.87
C ILE A 87 -15.12 -2.62 -7.53
N ASN A 88 -15.44 -3.91 -7.58
CA ASN A 88 -15.45 -4.79 -6.40
C ASN A 88 -14.36 -5.89 -6.47
N GLU A 89 -13.61 -5.94 -7.57
CA GLU A 89 -12.53 -6.91 -7.78
C GLU A 89 -11.16 -6.30 -7.52
N SER A 90 -10.19 -7.15 -7.20
CA SER A 90 -8.80 -6.71 -7.04
C SER A 90 -8.22 -6.23 -8.37
N ILE A 91 -7.49 -5.11 -8.33
CA ILE A 91 -6.78 -4.55 -9.48
C ILE A 91 -5.30 -4.92 -9.35
N ASP A 92 -4.82 -5.87 -10.15
CA ASP A 92 -3.40 -6.20 -10.20
C ASP A 92 -2.58 -5.14 -10.98
N GLY A 93 -1.26 -5.26 -10.92
CA GLY A 93 -0.36 -4.36 -11.64
C GLY A 93 -0.54 -4.42 -13.16
N GLY A 94 -0.94 -5.57 -13.70
CA GLY A 94 -1.22 -5.74 -15.13
C GLY A 94 -2.43 -4.94 -15.60
N LYS A 95 -3.56 -5.05 -14.89
CA LYS A 95 -4.78 -4.26 -15.13
C LYS A 95 -4.49 -2.76 -14.97
N LEU A 96 -3.77 -2.38 -13.91
CA LEU A 96 -3.44 -0.98 -13.65
C LEU A 96 -2.53 -0.38 -14.74
N LEU A 97 -1.50 -1.12 -15.18
CA LEU A 97 -0.66 -0.70 -16.33
C LEU A 97 -1.47 -0.58 -17.62
N THR A 98 -2.41 -1.51 -17.84
CA THR A 98 -3.27 -1.49 -19.03
C THR A 98 -4.17 -0.26 -19.03
N LEU A 99 -4.74 0.11 -17.88
CA LEU A 99 -5.50 1.34 -17.71
C LEU A 99 -4.64 2.57 -18.03
N PHE A 100 -3.45 2.69 -17.43
CA PHE A 100 -2.58 3.83 -17.71
C PHE A 100 -2.25 3.94 -19.21
N ARG A 101 -1.95 2.82 -19.87
CA ARG A 101 -1.68 2.80 -21.32
C ARG A 101 -2.89 3.19 -22.15
N SER A 102 -4.11 2.77 -21.78
CA SER A 102 -5.32 3.10 -22.53
C SER A 102 -5.64 4.59 -22.50
N VAL A 103 -5.25 5.29 -21.44
CA VAL A 103 -5.38 6.75 -21.31
C VAL A 103 -4.13 7.52 -21.77
N GLY A 104 -3.15 6.84 -22.39
CA GLY A 104 -1.96 7.47 -22.96
C GLY A 104 -0.79 7.69 -21.99
N ILE A 105 -0.87 7.16 -20.77
CA ILE A 105 0.19 7.26 -19.75
C ILE A 105 1.07 6.02 -19.82
N ASN A 106 2.29 6.19 -20.31
CA ASN A 106 3.24 5.09 -20.46
C ASN A 106 4.16 4.96 -19.24
N VAL A 107 3.64 4.33 -18.17
CA VAL A 107 4.41 4.05 -16.94
C VAL A 107 5.51 3.04 -17.22
N ARG A 108 6.78 3.45 -17.03
CA ARG A 108 7.94 2.56 -17.17
C ARG A 108 8.11 1.72 -15.93
N MET A 109 8.27 0.41 -16.13
CA MET A 109 8.55 -0.57 -15.08
C MET A 109 9.94 -1.17 -15.26
N ALA A 110 10.69 -1.32 -14.17
CA ALA A 110 11.93 -2.08 -14.17
C ALA A 110 11.60 -3.58 -14.28
N THR A 111 11.54 -4.11 -15.50
CA THR A 111 11.19 -5.51 -15.75
C THR A 111 12.41 -6.26 -16.25
N LYS A 112 12.70 -7.41 -15.64
CA LYS A 112 13.70 -8.37 -16.14
C LYS A 112 12.97 -9.62 -16.61
N ILE A 113 13.20 -10.00 -17.86
CA ILE A 113 12.66 -11.24 -18.42
C ILE A 113 13.79 -12.26 -18.44
N ASN A 114 13.54 -13.42 -17.84
CA ASN A 114 14.41 -14.57 -17.92
C ASN A 114 13.67 -15.70 -18.65
N VAL A 115 14.40 -16.47 -19.43
CA VAL A 115 13.90 -17.60 -20.20
C VAL A 115 14.67 -18.85 -19.79
N GLU A 116 13.97 -19.96 -19.67
CA GLU A 116 14.60 -21.25 -19.39
C GLU A 116 15.18 -21.82 -20.68
N GLN A 117 16.46 -22.18 -20.65
CA GLN A 117 17.18 -22.82 -21.72
C GLN A 117 18.03 -23.93 -21.11
N ASP A 118 17.81 -25.17 -21.54
CA ASP A 118 18.58 -26.34 -21.10
C ASP A 118 18.67 -26.49 -19.58
N GLY A 119 17.57 -26.19 -18.87
CA GLY A 119 17.47 -26.24 -17.41
C GLY A 119 18.13 -25.07 -16.66
N LYS A 120 18.58 -24.02 -17.36
CA LYS A 120 19.13 -22.78 -16.78
C LYS A 120 18.30 -21.56 -17.17
N PHE A 121 18.16 -20.60 -16.26
CA PHE A 121 17.53 -19.32 -16.56
C PHE A 121 18.57 -18.34 -17.10
N VAL A 122 18.41 -17.93 -18.37
CA VAL A 122 19.20 -16.88 -19.02
C VAL A 122 18.34 -15.64 -19.26
N SER A 123 18.93 -14.44 -19.32
CA SER A 123 18.12 -13.25 -19.61
C SER A 123 17.65 -13.28 -21.07
N LEU A 124 16.44 -12.77 -21.32
CA LEU A 124 15.93 -12.65 -22.69
C LEU A 124 16.86 -11.81 -23.57
N THR A 125 17.47 -10.76 -23.01
CA THR A 125 18.45 -9.93 -23.72
C THR A 125 19.62 -10.78 -24.21
N ASP A 126 20.22 -11.59 -23.33
CA ASP A 126 21.34 -12.46 -23.66
C ASP A 126 20.97 -13.47 -24.75
N LYS A 127 19.74 -14.02 -24.69
CA LYS A 127 19.22 -14.95 -25.70
C LYS A 127 19.08 -14.27 -27.07
N LEU A 128 18.62 -13.02 -27.12
CA LEU A 128 18.39 -12.30 -28.38
C LEU A 128 19.65 -11.66 -28.96
N SER A 129 20.65 -11.34 -28.14
CA SER A 129 21.90 -10.72 -28.58
C SER A 129 22.87 -11.68 -29.25
N ASN A 130 22.75 -13.00 -29.03
CA ASN A 130 23.54 -13.99 -29.75
C ASN A 130 22.96 -14.18 -31.17
N GLN A 131 23.50 -13.45 -32.14
CA GLN A 131 23.49 -13.90 -33.54
C GLN A 131 24.31 -15.21 -33.60
N PRO A 132 23.87 -16.25 -34.33
CA PRO A 132 24.80 -17.31 -34.72
C PRO A 132 25.86 -16.64 -35.58
N SER A 133 27.12 -16.66 -35.12
CA SER A 133 28.23 -16.55 -36.06
C SER A 133 28.02 -17.68 -37.06
N ASP A 134 27.80 -17.27 -38.31
CA ASP A 134 28.00 -18.07 -39.48
C ASP A 134 29.43 -18.63 -39.40
N ASP A 135 29.58 -19.81 -38.78
CA ASP A 135 30.78 -20.63 -38.96
C ASP A 135 30.66 -21.30 -40.33
N GLY A 136 30.69 -20.45 -41.36
CA GLY A 136 31.13 -20.83 -42.68
C GLY A 136 32.64 -20.84 -42.65
N ASP A 137 33.22 -21.96 -42.24
CA ASP A 137 34.62 -22.30 -42.51
C ASP A 137 34.71 -23.81 -42.78
N GLU A 138 34.87 -24.10 -44.07
CA GLU A 138 35.47 -25.28 -44.74
C GLU A 138 35.00 -26.72 -44.43
#